data_AF-A0AAD3XZW0-F1
#
_entry.id   AF-A0AAD3XZW0-F1
#
_cell.length_a   1.000
_cell.length_b   1.000
_cell.length_c   1.000
_cell.angle_alpha   90.00
_cell.angle_beta   90.00
_cell.angle_gamma   90.00
#
_symmetry.space_group_name_H-M   'P 1'
#
loop_
_entity.id
_entity.type
_entity.pdbx_description
1 polymer ?
#
loop_
_entity_poly.entity_id
_entity_poly.type
_entity_poly.pdbx_seq_one_letter_code
_entity_poly.pdbx_strand_id
1 'polypeptide(L)'
;MGACFSTSRVNGSSSASTSTATTNAACSSTVTIQNNRNEPTKQISRRAAPVNKQEASHHNTRHHPKANEKQRISEQVKGKDKPESRRHGVVPFGKRTDFGYAKDFDQKYTIGKLLGHGQFGYTYVATDKSNGDRVAVKKIEKSKMILPIAVEDVKREVRILKALAGHENVVQFYNAFDDEDYVYIVMELCEGGELLDRILAKKDSRYSEKDAAIVVRQMLKVAAECHLHGFVHRDMKPENFLFKSTKEDSPLKATDFGLSDFIKPGKRFTDIVGSAYYVAPEVLKRRSGHESDVWSIGVITYILLCGRRPFWDRTENGIFKEVLRNKPDFRRKPWPSISNSAKEFVKKLLVKDPRARLTAAQALSHPWVREGGSASEIPLDISVLHNMRQFVKYSRMKQFALRALASALNEEELADLRDQFDAIDVDKSGTISLEEMRQALAKDLPWRLKDYRVVEIVQAIDSNTDGLVDFTEFVAAAIHVYQLEEHDNEKWRQVSQAAFDKFDVDKDGFITPEELKLHTGLKGSVEPLLEEADVDRDGKISLAEFRRLLRTASIGSKNLHGSSSQHGSHKS
;
A
#
# COMPACT_ATOMS: atom_id res chain seq x y z
N MET A 1 4.84 14.62 9.72
CA MET A 1 3.87 15.38 8.91
C MET A 1 4.03 14.93 7.46
N GLY A 2 2.95 14.68 6.72
CA GLY A 2 3.00 14.30 5.31
C GLY A 2 1.75 14.75 4.58
N ALA A 3 1.89 15.41 3.43
CA ALA A 3 0.78 15.99 2.69
C ALA A 3 0.24 15.01 1.63
N CYS A 4 -0.98 14.52 1.80
CA CYS A 4 -1.66 13.72 0.79
C CYS A 4 -2.27 14.62 -0.30
N PHE A 5 -1.91 14.36 -1.56
CA PHE A 5 -2.49 15.06 -2.71
C PHE A 5 -3.95 14.62 -2.95
N SER A 6 -4.87 15.59 -3.02
CA SER A 6 -6.30 15.35 -3.17
C SER A 6 -6.71 15.12 -4.64
N THR A 7 -7.54 14.10 -4.89
CA THR A 7 -8.00 13.68 -6.22
C THR A 7 -9.18 14.50 -6.73
N SER A 8 -8.88 15.68 -7.28
CA SER A 8 -9.88 16.55 -7.92
C SER A 8 -10.40 15.97 -9.25
N ARG A 9 -11.72 15.91 -9.42
CA ARG A 9 -12.36 15.50 -10.69
C ARG A 9 -12.20 16.58 -11.75
N VAL A 10 -11.60 16.23 -12.89
CA VAL A 10 -11.52 17.12 -14.06
C VAL A 10 -12.83 17.06 -14.85
N ASN A 11 -13.48 18.22 -15.01
CA ASN A 11 -14.50 18.49 -16.03
C ASN A 11 -14.22 19.89 -16.59
N GLY A 12 -13.97 20.00 -17.90
CA GLY A 12 -13.63 21.29 -18.53
C GLY A 12 -14.83 21.99 -19.16
N SER A 13 -14.92 23.31 -18.99
CA SER A 13 -15.63 24.24 -19.87
C SER A 13 -15.11 25.66 -19.64
N SER A 14 -15.29 26.55 -20.62
CA SER A 14 -14.54 27.80 -20.77
C SER A 14 -15.30 29.06 -20.35
N SER A 15 -14.59 29.99 -19.70
CA SER A 15 -14.84 31.43 -19.75
C SER A 15 -13.55 32.18 -19.42
N ALA A 16 -13.34 33.38 -19.97
CA ALA A 16 -12.10 34.15 -19.83
C ALA A 16 -12.37 35.62 -19.51
N SER A 17 -11.47 36.25 -18.73
CA SER A 17 -11.07 37.68 -18.85
C SER A 17 -10.17 38.11 -17.68
N THR A 18 -9.01 38.74 -17.98
CA THR A 18 -8.28 39.79 -17.18
C THR A 18 -8.03 39.59 -15.67
N SER A 19 -6.97 40.10 -15.02
CA SER A 19 -5.69 40.78 -15.33
C SER A 19 -4.87 40.76 -14.02
N THR A 20 -3.54 40.91 -13.92
CA THR A 20 -2.63 41.98 -14.39
C THR A 20 -1.15 41.53 -14.33
N ALA A 21 -0.25 42.42 -14.76
CA ALA A 21 1.22 42.47 -14.62
C ALA A 21 1.89 41.74 -13.41
N THR A 22 3.20 41.44 -13.41
CA THR A 22 4.32 42.26 -13.95
C THR A 22 5.59 41.43 -14.21
N THR A 23 6.43 41.85 -15.18
CA THR A 23 7.91 41.66 -15.32
C THR A 23 8.60 40.42 -14.71
N ASN A 24 9.46 39.69 -15.44
CA ASN A 24 10.64 40.29 -16.09
C ASN A 24 11.20 39.54 -17.33
N ALA A 25 12.07 40.24 -18.05
CA ALA A 25 12.90 39.79 -19.17
C ALA A 25 14.08 38.87 -18.72
N ALA A 26 14.82 38.17 -19.59
CA ALA A 26 14.56 37.62 -20.94
C ALA A 26 15.74 36.74 -21.36
N CYS A 27 15.55 35.85 -22.34
CA CYS A 27 16.55 35.61 -23.39
C CYS A 27 15.85 35.10 -24.66
N SER A 28 16.37 35.43 -25.84
CA SER A 28 15.75 35.07 -27.13
C SER A 28 16.76 34.40 -28.06
N SER A 29 16.31 33.42 -28.83
CA SER A 29 17.05 32.80 -29.93
C SER A 29 16.05 32.21 -30.92
N THR A 30 15.39 33.09 -31.68
CA THR A 30 14.39 32.70 -32.68
C THR A 30 15.07 32.30 -33.99
N VAL A 31 14.69 31.16 -34.55
CA VAL A 31 14.85 30.85 -35.99
C VAL A 31 13.49 30.43 -36.51
N THR A 32 13.05 30.97 -37.64
CA THR A 32 11.71 30.71 -38.20
C THR A 32 11.73 30.78 -39.72
N ILE A 33 11.48 29.63 -40.36
CA ILE A 33 11.08 29.48 -41.76
C ILE A 33 10.01 28.37 -41.73
N GLN A 34 8.72 28.68 -41.70
CA GLN A 34 7.83 29.00 -42.83
C GLN A 34 7.60 27.86 -43.83
N ASN A 35 6.35 27.36 -43.84
CA ASN A 35 5.58 26.89 -45.00
C ASN A 35 6.11 25.62 -45.75
N ASN A 36 5.31 24.87 -46.54
CA ASN A 36 3.96 25.11 -47.04
C ASN A 36 3.14 23.80 -47.18
N ARG A 37 1.88 23.94 -47.61
CA ARG A 37 0.89 22.89 -47.93
C ARG A 37 1.40 21.83 -48.94
N ASN A 38 0.88 20.60 -48.87
CA ASN A 38 -0.14 20.11 -49.84
C ASN A 38 -0.63 18.67 -49.56
N GLU A 39 -1.92 18.46 -49.82
CA GLU A 39 -2.55 17.15 -50.10
C GLU A 39 -2.44 16.88 -51.63
N PRO A 40 -2.62 15.63 -52.15
CA PRO A 40 -3.99 15.13 -52.35
C PRO A 40 -4.17 13.59 -52.30
N THR A 41 -5.44 13.18 -52.47
CA THR A 41 -5.98 11.81 -52.47
C THR A 41 -5.71 11.00 -53.74
N LYS A 42 -5.86 9.66 -53.65
CA LYS A 42 -6.25 8.80 -54.79
C LYS A 42 -7.11 7.60 -54.34
N GLN A 43 -8.18 7.32 -55.10
CA GLN A 43 -9.07 6.15 -54.94
C GLN A 43 -8.72 5.04 -55.96
N ILE A 44 -9.12 3.79 -55.66
CA ILE A 44 -9.56 2.73 -56.61
C ILE A 44 -10.03 1.49 -55.78
N SER A 45 -10.94 0.59 -56.20
CA SER A 45 -12.23 0.71 -56.91
C SER A 45 -12.89 -0.69 -57.07
N ARG A 46 -14.11 -0.90 -56.54
CA ARG A 46 -15.09 -1.99 -56.92
C ARG A 46 -14.62 -3.45 -56.61
N ARG A 47 -15.44 -4.52 -56.64
CA ARG A 47 -16.86 -4.83 -56.99
C ARG A 47 -17.31 -6.01 -56.07
N ALA A 48 -18.44 -5.97 -55.37
CA ALA A 48 -19.79 -6.50 -55.74
C ALA A 48 -19.94 -8.05 -55.77
N ALA A 49 -21.09 -8.55 -55.29
CA ALA A 49 -21.44 -9.97 -55.09
C ALA A 49 -22.16 -10.63 -56.28
N PRO A 50 -22.64 -11.89 -56.12
CA PRO A 50 -24.10 -12.10 -56.25
C PRO A 50 -24.73 -12.98 -55.15
N VAL A 51 -26.03 -13.27 -55.30
CA VAL A 51 -26.98 -13.89 -54.33
C VAL A 51 -27.58 -15.18 -54.92
N ASN A 52 -28.11 -16.09 -54.10
CA ASN A 52 -29.24 -16.94 -54.52
C ASN A 52 -30.25 -17.25 -53.39
N LYS A 53 -31.44 -17.76 -53.73
CA LYS A 53 -32.62 -17.99 -52.86
C LYS A 53 -33.23 -19.41 -53.03
N GLN A 54 -33.97 -19.87 -52.02
CA GLN A 54 -35.29 -20.57 -52.04
C GLN A 54 -35.73 -20.77 -50.55
N GLU A 55 -36.96 -20.55 -50.06
CA GLU A 55 -38.33 -21.02 -50.42
C GLU A 55 -38.59 -22.50 -50.06
N ALA A 56 -39.70 -22.94 -49.43
CA ALA A 56 -40.87 -22.28 -48.79
C ALA A 56 -41.43 -23.22 -47.65
N SER A 57 -42.68 -23.30 -47.14
CA SER A 57 -44.01 -22.69 -47.40
C SER A 57 -45.04 -22.97 -46.25
N HIS A 58 -46.06 -22.11 -46.07
CA HIS A 58 -47.44 -22.42 -45.56
C HIS A 58 -47.66 -22.87 -44.07
N HIS A 59 -48.84 -22.68 -43.42
CA HIS A 59 -50.15 -22.09 -43.81
C HIS A 59 -51.03 -21.61 -42.61
N ASN A 60 -51.86 -20.56 -42.82
CA ASN A 60 -53.27 -20.33 -42.41
C ASN A 60 -53.77 -20.42 -40.93
N THR A 61 -54.92 -19.83 -40.49
CA THR A 61 -55.63 -18.51 -40.71
C THR A 61 -56.95 -18.47 -39.91
N ARG A 62 -57.43 -17.25 -39.54
CA ARG A 62 -58.81 -16.75 -39.19
C ARG A 62 -58.77 -15.95 -37.85
N HIS A 63 -59.18 -14.68 -37.70
CA HIS A 63 -60.37 -13.86 -38.08
C HIS A 63 -61.59 -13.93 -37.13
N HIS A 64 -61.72 -12.90 -36.26
CA HIS A 64 -62.84 -11.92 -36.12
C HIS A 64 -64.33 -12.37 -35.96
N PRO A 65 -65.30 -11.47 -35.59
CA PRO A 65 -65.25 -10.06 -35.12
C PRO A 65 -66.18 -9.65 -33.92
N LYS A 66 -66.03 -8.38 -33.47
CA LYS A 66 -67.05 -7.39 -32.98
C LYS A 66 -68.22 -7.77 -32.02
N ALA A 67 -68.41 -6.93 -30.98
CA ALA A 67 -69.70 -6.30 -30.61
C ALA A 67 -69.45 -5.04 -29.73
N ASN A 68 -70.47 -4.18 -29.52
CA ASN A 68 -70.38 -2.90 -28.79
C ASN A 68 -71.76 -2.54 -28.23
N GLU A 69 -71.90 -2.14 -26.95
CA GLU A 69 -73.21 -1.77 -26.37
C GLU A 69 -73.11 -0.74 -25.22
N LYS A 70 -74.22 -0.02 -24.94
CA LYS A 70 -74.32 1.07 -23.94
C LYS A 70 -75.72 1.12 -23.30
N GLN A 71 -75.81 1.12 -21.96
CA GLN A 71 -76.74 1.90 -21.10
C GLN A 71 -76.43 1.52 -19.63
N ARG A 72 -76.20 2.45 -18.68
CA ARG A 72 -77.11 3.42 -18.00
C ARG A 72 -78.17 2.77 -17.08
N ILE A 73 -77.87 2.72 -15.78
CA ILE A 73 -78.80 2.97 -14.65
C ILE A 73 -77.99 3.72 -13.55
N SER A 74 -78.65 4.54 -12.72
CA SER A 74 -78.11 5.16 -11.51
C SER A 74 -79.22 5.23 -10.43
N GLU A 75 -79.04 5.67 -9.19
CA GLU A 75 -77.94 6.42 -8.56
C GLU A 75 -77.99 6.29 -7.01
N GLN A 76 -76.91 6.64 -6.29
CA GLN A 76 -77.00 7.38 -5.02
C GLN A 76 -75.64 7.91 -4.46
N VAL A 77 -75.41 9.19 -4.73
CA VAL A 77 -74.71 10.25 -3.96
C VAL A 77 -74.02 9.88 -2.62
N LYS A 78 -72.69 10.11 -2.55
CA LYS A 78 -72.03 11.04 -1.59
C LYS A 78 -70.57 11.34 -1.99
N GLY A 79 -70.08 12.53 -1.64
CA GLY A 79 -68.75 13.04 -2.04
C GLY A 79 -67.57 12.49 -1.22
N LYS A 80 -66.31 12.87 -1.49
CA LYS A 80 -65.84 14.04 -2.27
C LYS A 80 -64.54 13.78 -3.06
N ASP A 81 -64.24 14.73 -3.95
CA ASP A 81 -62.94 15.14 -4.49
C ASP A 81 -62.15 14.18 -5.40
N LYS A 82 -61.47 14.78 -6.40
CA LYS A 82 -60.75 14.07 -7.47
C LYS A 82 -59.34 13.67 -7.02
N PRO A 83 -58.76 12.59 -7.56
CA PRO A 83 -57.33 12.34 -7.43
C PRO A 83 -56.55 13.43 -8.17
N GLU A 84 -55.78 14.26 -7.45
CA GLU A 84 -54.84 15.17 -8.10
C GLU A 84 -53.79 14.39 -8.89
N SER A 85 -53.42 14.93 -10.05
CA SER A 85 -52.25 14.46 -10.81
C SER A 85 -51.01 14.45 -9.92
N ARG A 86 -50.17 13.40 -10.00
CA ARG A 86 -48.87 13.33 -9.31
C ARG A 86 -47.89 14.38 -9.85
N ARG A 87 -48.07 15.63 -9.41
CA ARG A 87 -47.09 16.73 -9.55
C ARG A 87 -45.77 16.23 -8.99
N HIS A 88 -44.73 16.22 -9.82
CA HIS A 88 -43.37 16.00 -9.37
C HIS A 88 -42.91 17.25 -8.62
N GLY A 89 -43.29 17.33 -7.34
CA GLY A 89 -43.02 18.48 -6.49
C GLY A 89 -41.53 18.75 -6.37
N VAL A 90 -41.10 19.96 -6.70
CA VAL A 90 -39.73 20.41 -6.45
C VAL A 90 -39.55 20.57 -4.94
N VAL A 91 -39.03 19.51 -4.29
CA VAL A 91 -38.71 19.53 -2.87
C VAL A 91 -37.67 20.63 -2.60
N PRO A 92 -37.98 21.63 -1.74
CA PRO A 92 -37.05 22.71 -1.40
C PRO A 92 -35.72 22.17 -0.87
N PHE A 93 -34.63 22.89 -1.12
CA PHE A 93 -33.26 22.44 -0.83
C PHE A 93 -33.10 21.96 0.62
N GLY A 94 -33.54 22.76 1.60
CA GLY A 94 -33.49 22.41 3.03
C GLY A 94 -34.37 21.22 3.47
N LYS A 95 -35.32 20.74 2.66
CA LYS A 95 -36.06 19.49 2.93
C LYS A 95 -35.36 18.23 2.40
N ARG A 96 -34.24 18.36 1.67
CA ARG A 96 -33.44 17.21 1.20
C ARG A 96 -32.37 16.78 2.19
N THR A 97 -31.93 17.68 3.07
CA THR A 97 -30.81 17.50 4.00
C THR A 97 -31.25 17.20 5.44
N ASP A 98 -32.53 16.97 5.71
CA ASP A 98 -32.98 16.39 6.98
C ASP A 98 -32.71 14.88 6.99
N PHE A 99 -32.03 14.41 8.03
CA PHE A 99 -31.73 12.99 8.19
C PHE A 99 -32.78 12.26 9.03
N GLY A 100 -33.61 12.99 9.78
CA GLY A 100 -34.50 12.41 10.77
C GLY A 100 -33.74 11.76 11.93
N TYR A 101 -32.53 12.24 12.23
CA TYR A 101 -31.75 11.82 13.39
C TYR A 101 -32.07 12.72 14.60
N ALA A 102 -31.48 12.40 15.75
CA ALA A 102 -31.66 13.19 16.96
C ALA A 102 -31.06 14.60 16.80
N LYS A 103 -31.71 15.61 17.40
CA LYS A 103 -31.37 17.03 17.21
C LYS A 103 -30.60 17.64 18.40
N ASP A 104 -30.37 16.85 19.46
CA ASP A 104 -29.85 17.28 20.76
C ASP A 104 -28.35 16.98 20.95
N PHE A 105 -27.57 17.01 19.87
CA PHE A 105 -26.13 16.72 19.89
C PHE A 105 -25.37 17.60 20.91
N ASP A 106 -25.52 18.91 20.83
CA ASP A 106 -24.83 19.85 21.72
C ASP A 106 -25.33 19.79 23.18
N GLN A 107 -26.44 19.11 23.46
CA GLN A 107 -26.89 18.85 24.84
C GLN A 107 -26.17 17.63 25.44
N LYS A 108 -25.75 16.67 24.60
CA LYS A 108 -25.12 15.41 25.00
C LYS A 108 -23.61 15.38 24.86
N TYR A 109 -23.03 16.12 23.91
CA TYR A 109 -21.59 16.06 23.61
C TYR A 109 -20.91 17.43 23.65
N THR A 110 -19.61 17.42 23.94
CA THR A 110 -18.69 18.56 23.74
C THR A 110 -17.64 18.15 22.73
N ILE A 111 -17.56 18.81 21.56
CA ILE A 111 -16.49 18.57 20.58
C ILE A 111 -15.16 19.13 21.12
N GLY A 112 -14.10 18.34 20.94
CA GLY A 112 -12.71 18.70 21.28
C GLY A 112 -11.78 18.66 20.06
N LYS A 113 -10.59 18.07 20.23
CA LYS A 113 -9.53 18.08 19.22
C LYS A 113 -9.92 17.33 17.94
N LEU A 114 -9.56 17.88 16.78
CA LEU A 114 -9.59 17.18 15.49
C LEU A 114 -8.64 15.95 15.52
N LEU A 115 -9.14 14.80 15.07
CA LEU A 115 -8.37 13.56 14.88
C LEU A 115 -7.90 13.41 13.44
N GLY A 116 -8.75 13.71 12.45
CA GLY A 116 -8.41 13.58 11.03
C GLY A 116 -9.53 14.01 10.09
N HIS A 117 -9.30 13.88 8.79
CA HIS A 117 -10.28 14.19 7.74
C HIS A 117 -10.55 12.97 6.84
N GLY A 118 -11.83 12.65 6.62
CA GLY A 118 -12.27 11.65 5.64
C GLY A 118 -12.78 12.32 4.36
N GLN A 119 -13.17 11.50 3.37
CA GLN A 119 -13.69 11.98 2.08
C GLN A 119 -14.92 12.92 2.21
N PHE A 120 -15.71 12.78 3.28
CA PHE A 120 -16.99 13.46 3.44
C PHE A 120 -17.02 14.48 4.59
N GLY A 121 -16.02 14.52 5.48
CA GLY A 121 -16.06 15.35 6.68
C GLY A 121 -14.88 15.15 7.62
N TYR A 122 -14.97 15.74 8.80
CA TYR A 122 -13.90 15.80 9.80
C TYR A 122 -14.25 14.96 11.03
N THR A 123 -13.29 14.18 11.53
CA THR A 123 -13.48 13.35 12.73
C THR A 123 -12.80 14.01 13.92
N TYR A 124 -13.52 14.19 15.02
CA TYR A 124 -13.05 14.82 16.25
C TYR A 124 -13.13 13.86 17.44
N VAL A 125 -12.33 14.10 18.47
CA VAL A 125 -12.66 13.67 19.84
C VAL A 125 -13.88 14.47 20.29
N ALA A 126 -14.82 13.84 20.97
CA ALA A 126 -15.79 14.52 21.82
C ALA A 126 -15.87 13.86 23.19
N THR A 127 -16.44 14.56 24.16
CA THR A 127 -16.75 14.04 25.50
C THR A 127 -18.26 13.96 25.67
N ASP A 128 -18.77 12.83 26.15
CA ASP A 128 -20.17 12.68 26.57
C ASP A 128 -20.40 13.42 27.91
N LYS A 129 -21.39 14.30 27.93
CA LYS A 129 -21.70 15.18 29.07
C LYS A 129 -22.38 14.43 30.23
N SER A 130 -22.90 13.23 30.00
CA SER A 130 -23.64 12.46 31.00
C SER A 130 -22.73 11.64 31.93
N ASN A 131 -21.61 11.14 31.42
CA ASN A 131 -20.70 10.27 32.16
C ASN A 131 -19.20 10.62 32.03
N GLY A 132 -18.82 11.54 31.12
CA GLY A 132 -17.44 11.94 30.89
C GLY A 132 -16.65 11.07 29.90
N ASP A 133 -17.28 10.07 29.27
CA ASP A 133 -16.60 9.19 28.32
C ASP A 133 -16.13 9.93 27.06
N ARG A 134 -15.01 9.49 26.49
CA ARG A 134 -14.44 10.05 25.26
C ARG A 134 -14.84 9.20 24.05
N VAL A 135 -15.41 9.86 23.05
CA VAL A 135 -15.96 9.25 21.82
C VAL A 135 -15.34 9.89 20.58
N ALA A 136 -15.43 9.22 19.43
CA ALA A 136 -15.13 9.81 18.13
C ALA A 136 -16.42 10.32 17.47
N VAL A 137 -16.35 11.51 16.86
CA VAL A 137 -17.49 12.12 16.15
C VAL A 137 -17.08 12.52 14.74
N LYS A 138 -17.63 11.84 13.73
CA LYS A 138 -17.49 12.21 12.31
C LYS A 138 -18.54 13.28 11.99
N LYS A 139 -18.09 14.53 11.85
CA LYS A 139 -18.91 15.71 11.53
C LYS A 139 -18.88 15.97 10.02
N ILE A 140 -20.05 15.98 9.39
CA ILE A 140 -20.24 15.99 7.94
C ILE A 140 -21.11 17.19 7.56
N GLU A 141 -20.62 18.08 6.71
CA GLU A 141 -21.35 19.29 6.28
C GLU A 141 -22.47 18.98 5.27
N LYS A 142 -23.70 19.42 5.59
CA LYS A 142 -24.87 19.32 4.70
C LYS A 142 -24.74 20.21 3.47
N SER A 143 -24.04 21.35 3.57
CA SER A 143 -23.77 22.26 2.44
C SER A 143 -23.02 21.57 1.28
N LYS A 144 -22.17 20.58 1.58
CA LYS A 144 -21.44 19.76 0.60
C LYS A 144 -22.31 18.69 -0.07
N MET A 145 -23.52 18.41 0.43
CA MET A 145 -24.44 17.38 -0.06
C MET A 145 -25.32 17.85 -1.24
N ILE A 146 -24.72 18.51 -2.23
CA ILE A 146 -25.42 19.14 -3.38
C ILE A 146 -26.27 18.11 -4.17
N LEU A 147 -25.80 16.86 -4.27
CA LEU A 147 -26.49 15.78 -4.98
C LEU A 147 -27.24 14.86 -4.01
N PRO A 148 -28.49 14.43 -4.31
CA PRO A 148 -29.26 13.52 -3.45
C PRO A 148 -28.56 12.20 -3.10
N ILE A 149 -27.62 11.74 -3.94
CA ILE A 149 -26.82 10.55 -3.66
C ILE A 149 -25.96 10.70 -2.40
N ALA A 150 -25.40 11.89 -2.12
CA ALA A 150 -24.56 12.12 -0.95
C ALA A 150 -25.34 11.99 0.38
N VAL A 151 -26.62 12.40 0.37
CA VAL A 151 -27.54 12.18 1.52
C VAL A 151 -27.82 10.68 1.70
N GLU A 152 -28.02 9.95 0.61
CA GLU A 152 -28.24 8.49 0.65
C GLU A 152 -26.96 7.72 1.03
N ASP A 153 -25.77 8.20 0.65
CA ASP A 153 -24.47 7.65 1.03
C ASP A 153 -24.28 7.74 2.55
N VAL A 154 -24.49 8.92 3.16
CA VAL A 154 -24.41 9.09 4.62
C VAL A 154 -25.52 8.30 5.34
N LYS A 155 -26.74 8.24 4.79
CA LYS A 155 -27.81 7.36 5.31
C LYS A 155 -27.47 5.87 5.16
N ARG A 156 -26.57 5.49 4.23
CA ARG A 156 -26.08 4.11 4.05
C ARG A 156 -24.97 3.79 5.05
N GLU A 157 -24.02 4.69 5.25
CA GLU A 157 -22.96 4.56 6.26
C GLU A 157 -23.57 4.32 7.65
N VAL A 158 -24.53 5.15 8.08
CA VAL A 158 -25.22 4.98 9.37
C VAL A 158 -26.02 3.66 9.47
N ARG A 159 -26.59 3.15 8.36
CA ARG A 159 -27.24 1.82 8.36
C ARG A 159 -26.25 0.67 8.49
N ILE A 160 -25.11 0.78 7.81
CA ILE A 160 -24.04 -0.24 7.84
C ILE A 160 -23.38 -0.29 9.22
N LEU A 161 -23.03 0.87 9.80
CA LEU A 161 -22.52 0.97 11.17
C LEU A 161 -23.51 0.43 12.22
N LYS A 162 -24.82 0.63 12.02
CA LYS A 162 -25.85 0.04 12.89
C LYS A 162 -25.99 -1.48 12.71
N ALA A 163 -25.77 -2.01 11.51
CA ALA A 163 -25.82 -3.46 11.25
C ALA A 163 -24.62 -4.22 11.84
N LEU A 164 -23.44 -3.56 11.90
CA LEU A 164 -22.21 -4.13 12.47
C LEU A 164 -22.02 -3.84 13.97
N ALA A 165 -22.99 -3.18 14.62
CA ALA A 165 -22.91 -2.83 16.03
C ALA A 165 -22.75 -4.09 16.89
N GLY A 166 -21.75 -4.08 17.79
CA GLY A 166 -21.39 -5.23 18.62
C GLY A 166 -20.33 -6.18 18.02
N HIS A 167 -19.97 -6.08 16.73
CA HIS A 167 -18.92 -6.91 16.16
C HIS A 167 -17.53 -6.52 16.71
N GLU A 168 -16.77 -7.49 17.23
CA GLU A 168 -15.52 -7.27 17.96
C GLU A 168 -14.52 -6.35 17.23
N ASN A 169 -14.36 -6.52 15.91
CA ASN A 169 -13.40 -5.79 15.09
C ASN A 169 -13.98 -4.61 14.29
N VAL A 170 -15.18 -4.11 14.64
CA VAL A 170 -15.75 -2.88 14.06
C VAL A 170 -15.91 -1.85 15.17
N VAL A 171 -15.74 -0.56 14.88
CA VAL A 171 -16.03 0.50 15.87
C VAL A 171 -17.47 0.40 16.35
N GLN A 172 -17.69 0.44 17.66
CA GLN A 172 -19.04 0.48 18.19
C GLN A 172 -19.72 1.79 17.76
N PHE A 173 -20.80 1.67 16.99
CA PHE A 173 -21.72 2.78 16.72
C PHE A 173 -22.51 3.11 17.99
N TYR A 174 -22.53 4.37 18.40
CA TYR A 174 -23.34 4.82 19.54
C TYR A 174 -24.64 5.47 19.06
N ASN A 175 -24.56 6.56 18.30
CA ASN A 175 -25.74 7.21 17.75
C ASN A 175 -25.40 8.10 16.52
N ALA A 176 -26.43 8.59 15.84
CA ALA A 176 -26.31 9.64 14.83
C ALA A 176 -27.24 10.82 15.20
N PHE A 177 -26.81 12.02 14.86
CA PHE A 177 -27.51 13.28 15.07
C PHE A 177 -27.42 14.15 13.81
N ASP A 178 -28.33 15.11 13.63
CA ASP A 178 -28.21 16.12 12.56
C ASP A 178 -28.88 17.45 12.93
N ASP A 179 -28.19 18.57 12.75
CA ASP A 179 -28.69 19.94 13.01
C ASP A 179 -29.12 20.63 11.71
N GLU A 180 -29.02 21.97 11.57
CA GLU A 180 -29.33 22.64 10.29
C GLU A 180 -28.20 22.50 9.25
N ASP A 181 -26.93 22.45 9.70
CA ASP A 181 -25.72 22.54 8.87
C ASP A 181 -24.94 21.22 8.76
N TYR A 182 -25.09 20.29 9.71
CA TYR A 182 -24.22 19.14 9.90
C TYR A 182 -24.96 17.83 10.23
N VAL A 183 -24.32 16.71 9.90
CA VAL A 183 -24.61 15.38 10.43
C VAL A 183 -23.44 14.95 11.32
N TYR A 184 -23.75 14.33 12.46
CA TYR A 184 -22.78 13.80 13.41
C TYR A 184 -22.98 12.29 13.54
N ILE A 185 -21.93 11.52 13.30
CA ILE A 185 -21.91 10.07 13.55
C ILE A 185 -21.00 9.83 14.76
N VAL A 186 -21.57 9.36 15.87
CA VAL A 186 -20.90 9.18 17.16
C VAL A 186 -20.55 7.70 17.36
N MET A 187 -19.28 7.41 17.59
CA MET A 187 -18.71 6.06 17.57
C MET A 187 -17.55 5.89 18.56
N GLU A 188 -17.14 4.64 18.76
CA GLU A 188 -16.00 4.23 19.59
C GLU A 188 -14.71 4.98 19.22
N LEU A 189 -14.10 5.63 20.21
CA LEU A 189 -12.80 6.27 20.05
C LEU A 189 -11.69 5.20 20.03
N CYS A 190 -10.83 5.26 19.01
CA CYS A 190 -9.66 4.39 18.87
C CYS A 190 -8.39 5.21 19.05
N GLU A 191 -7.64 4.96 20.13
CA GLU A 191 -6.44 5.73 20.51
C GLU A 191 -5.14 4.91 20.42
N GLY A 192 -5.19 3.70 19.86
CA GLY A 192 -4.03 2.81 19.72
C GLY A 192 -3.17 3.03 18.47
N GLY A 193 -3.52 4.01 17.63
CA GLY A 193 -2.83 4.30 16.36
C GLY A 193 -3.29 3.42 15.19
N GLU A 194 -2.69 3.67 14.01
CA GLU A 194 -2.94 2.90 12.79
C GLU A 194 -2.29 1.53 12.83
N LEU A 195 -2.80 0.60 12.01
CA LEU A 195 -2.31 -0.78 11.93
C LEU A 195 -0.80 -0.88 11.67
N LEU A 196 -0.28 -0.12 10.70
CA LEU A 196 1.14 -0.20 10.31
C LEU A 196 2.04 0.49 11.33
N ASP A 197 1.70 1.71 11.76
CA ASP A 197 2.44 2.46 12.78
C ASP A 197 2.67 1.62 14.04
N ARG A 198 1.65 0.89 14.49
CA ARG A 198 1.74 0.05 15.69
C ARG A 198 2.56 -1.22 15.51
N ILE A 199 2.66 -1.73 14.28
CA ILE A 199 3.55 -2.85 13.94
C ILE A 199 5.00 -2.38 13.91
N LEU A 200 5.26 -1.19 13.37
CA LEU A 200 6.58 -0.55 13.35
C LEU A 200 7.02 -0.10 14.75
N ALA A 201 6.09 0.32 15.61
CA ALA A 201 6.37 0.76 16.98
C ALA A 201 6.64 -0.40 17.98
N LYS A 202 6.58 -1.67 17.57
CA LYS A 202 7.10 -2.79 18.36
C LYS A 202 8.64 -2.75 18.35
N LYS A 203 9.24 -1.95 19.24
CA LYS A 203 10.70 -1.80 19.42
C LYS A 203 11.42 -3.15 19.51
N ASP A 204 10.85 -4.08 20.27
CA ASP A 204 11.32 -5.46 20.29
C ASP A 204 10.96 -6.14 18.95
N SER A 205 11.97 -6.47 18.13
CA SER A 205 11.83 -7.01 16.76
C SER A 205 11.29 -8.46 16.71
N ARG A 206 10.05 -8.64 17.18
CA ARG A 206 9.33 -9.92 17.31
C ARG A 206 8.10 -10.04 16.41
N TYR A 207 7.98 -9.22 15.37
CA TYR A 207 6.82 -9.29 14.46
C TYR A 207 6.88 -10.55 13.59
N SER A 208 6.01 -11.52 13.88
CA SER A 208 6.02 -12.86 13.27
C SER A 208 4.94 -13.03 12.19
N GLU A 209 4.98 -14.16 11.46
CA GLU A 209 3.81 -14.54 10.64
C GLU A 209 2.54 -14.72 11.49
N LYS A 210 2.67 -15.13 12.76
CA LYS A 210 1.54 -15.27 13.68
C LYS A 210 0.93 -13.92 14.04
N ASP A 211 1.72 -12.86 14.22
CA ASP A 211 1.21 -11.49 14.37
C ASP A 211 0.43 -11.06 13.11
N ALA A 212 1.02 -11.27 11.93
CA ALA A 212 0.37 -10.98 10.65
C ALA A 212 -0.94 -11.79 10.48
N ALA A 213 -0.96 -13.07 10.87
CA ALA A 213 -2.15 -13.91 10.82
C ALA A 213 -3.23 -13.48 11.82
N ILE A 214 -2.88 -13.00 13.02
CA ILE A 214 -3.82 -12.43 14.01
C ILE A 214 -4.46 -11.14 13.48
N VAL A 215 -3.67 -10.26 12.87
CA VAL A 215 -4.15 -9.03 12.21
C VAL A 215 -5.08 -9.37 11.04
N VAL A 216 -4.66 -10.26 10.15
CA VAL A 216 -5.43 -10.61 8.94
C VAL A 216 -6.70 -11.40 9.30
N ARG A 217 -6.69 -12.23 10.36
CA ARG A 217 -7.91 -12.88 10.88
C ARG A 217 -8.95 -11.84 11.30
N GLN A 218 -8.55 -10.77 11.98
CA GLN A 218 -9.46 -9.68 12.38
C GLN A 218 -10.02 -8.92 11.16
N MET A 219 -9.18 -8.55 10.18
CA MET A 219 -9.65 -7.92 8.94
C MET A 219 -10.61 -8.83 8.15
N LEU A 220 -10.35 -10.14 8.12
CA LEU A 220 -11.22 -11.11 7.45
C LEU A 220 -12.54 -11.36 8.19
N LYS A 221 -12.58 -11.29 9.54
CA LYS A 221 -13.85 -11.30 10.31
C LYS A 221 -14.74 -10.15 9.84
N VAL A 222 -14.21 -8.92 9.80
CA VAL A 222 -14.95 -7.74 9.31
C VAL A 222 -15.45 -7.94 7.88
N ALA A 223 -14.59 -8.39 6.96
CA ALA A 223 -15.00 -8.64 5.57
C ALA A 223 -16.11 -9.70 5.47
N ALA A 224 -15.97 -10.82 6.19
CA ALA A 224 -16.98 -11.88 6.21
C ALA A 224 -18.33 -11.38 6.75
N GLU A 225 -18.32 -10.58 7.82
CA GLU A 225 -19.53 -10.03 8.43
C GLU A 225 -20.25 -9.02 7.52
N CYS A 226 -19.49 -8.17 6.81
CA CYS A 226 -20.02 -7.28 5.77
C CYS A 226 -20.68 -8.07 4.64
N HIS A 227 -20.03 -9.14 4.18
CA HIS A 227 -20.49 -9.94 3.05
C HIS A 227 -21.72 -10.79 3.42
N LEU A 228 -21.77 -11.29 4.67
CA LEU A 228 -22.94 -11.97 5.25
C LEU A 228 -24.16 -11.05 5.33
N HIS A 229 -23.97 -9.80 5.75
CA HIS A 229 -24.99 -8.75 5.73
C HIS A 229 -25.30 -8.18 4.33
N GLY A 230 -24.68 -8.72 3.27
CA GLY A 230 -25.00 -8.36 1.90
C GLY A 230 -24.48 -6.99 1.45
N PHE A 231 -23.37 -6.49 2.01
CA PHE A 231 -22.69 -5.29 1.52
C PHE A 231 -21.17 -5.50 1.38
N VAL A 232 -20.48 -4.48 0.86
CA VAL A 232 -19.04 -4.50 0.53
C VAL A 232 -18.40 -3.25 1.08
N HIS A 233 -17.20 -3.36 1.67
CA HIS A 233 -16.49 -2.23 2.28
C HIS A 233 -15.91 -1.27 1.22
N ARG A 234 -15.42 -1.82 0.10
CA ARG A 234 -14.90 -1.12 -1.10
C ARG A 234 -13.62 -0.29 -0.91
N ASP A 235 -13.24 0.05 0.33
CA ASP A 235 -11.96 0.69 0.67
C ASP A 235 -11.26 0.02 1.87
N MET A 236 -10.94 -1.27 1.74
CA MET A 236 -10.13 -1.98 2.75
C MET A 236 -8.66 -1.56 2.61
N LYS A 237 -8.14 -0.81 3.59
CA LYS A 237 -6.76 -0.30 3.62
C LYS A 237 -6.29 -0.15 5.09
N PRO A 238 -4.97 -0.24 5.41
CA PRO A 238 -4.48 -0.21 6.78
C PRO A 238 -4.90 1.03 7.59
N GLU A 239 -5.02 2.18 6.93
CA GLU A 239 -5.41 3.46 7.52
C GLU A 239 -6.87 3.44 8.04
N ASN A 240 -7.71 2.53 7.53
CA ASN A 240 -9.09 2.31 7.99
C ASN A 240 -9.17 1.24 9.11
N PHE A 241 -8.04 0.71 9.59
CA PHE A 241 -7.95 -0.24 10.70
C PHE A 241 -7.11 0.36 11.84
N LEU A 242 -7.79 0.85 12.88
CA LEU A 242 -7.17 1.46 14.06
C LEU A 242 -7.19 0.49 15.25
N PHE A 243 -6.23 0.60 16.16
CA PHE A 243 -6.30 -0.10 17.44
C PHE A 243 -7.10 0.70 18.46
N LYS A 244 -7.93 0.03 19.27
CA LYS A 244 -8.79 0.71 20.25
C LYS A 244 -7.99 1.53 21.27
N SER A 245 -6.83 1.05 21.70
CA SER A 245 -5.97 1.68 22.71
C SER A 245 -4.52 1.20 22.59
N THR A 246 -3.61 1.84 23.33
CA THR A 246 -2.16 1.58 23.25
C THR A 246 -1.71 0.26 23.90
N LYS A 247 -2.51 -0.35 24.79
CA LYS A 247 -2.20 -1.64 25.47
C LYS A 247 -1.98 -2.77 24.46
N GLU A 248 -0.91 -3.56 24.56
CA GLU A 248 -0.51 -4.54 23.52
C GLU A 248 -1.65 -5.44 23.01
N ASP A 249 -2.49 -5.93 23.92
CA ASP A 249 -3.65 -6.81 23.71
C ASP A 249 -4.85 -6.15 23.01
N SER A 250 -4.83 -4.82 22.82
CA SER A 250 -5.98 -4.05 22.35
C SER A 250 -6.47 -4.48 20.96
N PRO A 251 -7.79 -4.63 20.75
CA PRO A 251 -8.34 -5.16 19.49
C PRO A 251 -8.20 -4.17 18.33
N LEU A 252 -8.09 -4.73 17.12
CA LEU A 252 -8.12 -3.98 15.86
C LEU A 252 -9.58 -3.67 15.47
N LYS A 253 -9.83 -2.44 15.00
CA LYS A 253 -11.15 -1.87 14.72
C LYS A 253 -11.20 -1.25 13.32
N ALA A 254 -12.14 -1.70 12.48
CA ALA A 254 -12.48 -1.05 11.21
C ALA A 254 -13.34 0.21 11.45
N THR A 255 -13.02 1.33 10.80
CA THR A 255 -13.53 2.66 11.18
C THR A 255 -14.31 3.43 10.10
N ASP A 256 -13.93 3.38 8.81
CA ASP A 256 -14.56 4.22 7.76
C ASP A 256 -15.35 3.40 6.73
N PHE A 257 -16.67 3.40 6.89
CA PHE A 257 -17.62 2.73 5.98
C PHE A 257 -18.21 3.68 4.92
N GLY A 258 -17.70 4.92 4.78
CA GLY A 258 -18.27 5.94 3.88
C GLY A 258 -18.28 5.59 2.39
N LEU A 259 -17.48 4.61 1.95
CA LEU A 259 -17.46 4.08 0.57
C LEU A 259 -18.22 2.75 0.40
N SER A 260 -18.82 2.22 1.47
CA SER A 260 -19.51 0.92 1.44
C SER A 260 -20.85 0.99 0.68
N ASP A 261 -21.26 -0.09 0.02
CA ASP A 261 -22.59 -0.20 -0.61
C ASP A 261 -23.15 -1.64 -0.60
N PHE A 262 -24.48 -1.74 -0.58
CA PHE A 262 -25.23 -2.99 -0.56
C PHE A 262 -25.18 -3.71 -1.91
N ILE A 263 -24.91 -5.02 -1.85
CA ILE A 263 -24.88 -5.95 -2.97
C ILE A 263 -26.31 -6.13 -3.48
N LYS A 264 -26.63 -5.46 -4.59
CA LYS A 264 -27.92 -5.63 -5.27
C LYS A 264 -27.90 -6.95 -6.08
N PRO A 265 -28.82 -7.91 -5.84
CA PRO A 265 -28.83 -9.20 -6.54
C PRO A 265 -28.77 -9.07 -8.06
N GLY A 266 -27.96 -9.93 -8.69
CA GLY A 266 -27.70 -9.91 -10.14
C GLY A 266 -26.85 -8.73 -10.66
N LYS A 267 -26.53 -7.73 -9.83
CA LYS A 267 -25.73 -6.56 -10.23
C LYS A 267 -24.25 -6.68 -9.82
N ARG A 268 -23.46 -5.71 -10.27
CA ARG A 268 -22.04 -5.48 -9.93
C ARG A 268 -21.81 -3.96 -9.88
N PHE A 269 -20.83 -3.51 -9.12
CA PHE A 269 -20.49 -2.10 -9.01
C PHE A 269 -19.69 -1.63 -10.22
N THR A 270 -20.01 -0.44 -10.70
CA THR A 270 -19.48 0.18 -11.93
C THR A 270 -18.49 1.31 -11.68
N ASP A 271 -18.29 1.66 -10.42
CA ASP A 271 -17.59 2.86 -9.98
C ASP A 271 -16.23 2.47 -9.44
N ILE A 272 -15.20 3.13 -9.97
CA ILE A 272 -13.82 2.97 -9.50
C ILE A 272 -13.69 3.81 -8.23
N VAL A 273 -13.51 3.13 -7.10
CA VAL A 273 -13.40 3.70 -5.74
C VAL A 273 -12.38 2.89 -4.93
N GLY A 274 -11.97 3.44 -3.79
CA GLY A 274 -10.95 2.86 -2.92
C GLY A 274 -9.53 3.25 -3.32
N SER A 275 -8.61 3.18 -2.36
CA SER A 275 -7.22 3.65 -2.53
C SER A 275 -6.42 2.83 -3.54
N ALA A 276 -5.72 3.53 -4.45
CA ALA A 276 -5.10 2.97 -5.66
C ALA A 276 -4.12 1.80 -5.44
N TYR A 277 -3.46 1.70 -4.29
CA TYR A 277 -2.54 0.59 -3.97
C TYR A 277 -3.27 -0.73 -3.67
N TYR A 278 -4.49 -0.65 -3.14
CA TYR A 278 -5.27 -1.80 -2.65
C TYR A 278 -6.42 -2.20 -3.59
N VAL A 279 -6.66 -1.42 -4.65
CA VAL A 279 -7.77 -1.60 -5.60
C VAL A 279 -7.69 -2.94 -6.36
N ALA A 280 -8.84 -3.59 -6.55
CA ALA A 280 -8.92 -4.89 -7.20
C ALA A 280 -9.06 -4.79 -8.74
N PRO A 281 -8.55 -5.77 -9.53
CA PRO A 281 -8.58 -5.73 -10.99
C PRO A 281 -10.00 -5.60 -11.57
N GLU A 282 -11.01 -6.16 -10.91
CA GLU A 282 -12.41 -6.05 -11.32
C GLU A 282 -13.10 -4.72 -10.96
N VAL A 283 -12.56 -3.96 -9.99
CA VAL A 283 -12.99 -2.57 -9.72
C VAL A 283 -12.55 -1.68 -10.87
N LEU A 284 -11.29 -1.80 -11.31
CA LEU A 284 -10.76 -1.09 -12.48
C LEU A 284 -11.50 -1.46 -13.78
N LYS A 285 -12.01 -2.70 -13.88
CA LYS A 285 -12.88 -3.17 -14.98
C LYS A 285 -14.37 -2.83 -14.79
N ARG A 286 -14.73 -2.04 -13.78
CA ARG A 286 -16.12 -1.60 -13.49
C ARG A 286 -17.13 -2.75 -13.34
N ARG A 287 -16.70 -3.85 -12.71
CA ARG A 287 -17.50 -5.07 -12.53
C ARG A 287 -17.21 -5.76 -11.19
N SER A 288 -17.02 -5.00 -10.12
CA SER A 288 -16.69 -5.51 -8.79
C SER A 288 -17.91 -5.94 -7.97
N GLY A 289 -17.65 -6.74 -6.94
CA GLY A 289 -18.57 -7.15 -5.88
C GLY A 289 -17.79 -7.41 -4.60
N HIS A 290 -18.35 -8.16 -3.66
CA HIS A 290 -17.72 -8.51 -2.37
C HIS A 290 -16.31 -9.09 -2.49
N GLU A 291 -16.02 -9.73 -3.63
CA GLU A 291 -14.74 -10.32 -3.97
C GLU A 291 -13.57 -9.32 -3.86
N SER A 292 -13.81 -8.01 -4.04
CA SER A 292 -12.76 -6.97 -4.03
C SER A 292 -12.13 -6.75 -2.66
N ASP A 293 -12.89 -6.81 -1.57
CA ASP A 293 -12.36 -6.57 -0.21
C ASP A 293 -11.29 -7.62 0.15
N VAL A 294 -11.48 -8.86 -0.33
CA VAL A 294 -10.54 -9.97 -0.12
C VAL A 294 -9.23 -9.77 -0.89
N TRP A 295 -9.28 -9.17 -2.09
CA TRP A 295 -8.07 -8.77 -2.82
C TRP A 295 -7.29 -7.71 -2.05
N SER A 296 -7.98 -6.68 -1.56
CA SER A 296 -7.36 -5.58 -0.80
C SER A 296 -6.72 -6.10 0.49
N ILE A 297 -7.40 -7.00 1.23
CA ILE A 297 -6.80 -7.73 2.36
C ILE A 297 -5.60 -8.58 1.92
N GLY A 298 -5.63 -9.18 0.73
CA GLY A 298 -4.47 -9.85 0.13
C GLY A 298 -3.28 -8.93 -0.14
N VAL A 299 -3.53 -7.69 -0.57
CA VAL A 299 -2.49 -6.65 -0.74
C VAL A 299 -1.91 -6.25 0.61
N ILE A 300 -2.75 -6.02 1.62
CA ILE A 300 -2.31 -5.71 2.98
C ILE A 300 -1.47 -6.87 3.53
N THR A 301 -1.93 -8.12 3.41
CA THR A 301 -1.20 -9.32 3.86
C THR A 301 0.18 -9.43 3.18
N TYR A 302 0.27 -9.14 1.88
CA TYR A 302 1.55 -9.11 1.17
C TYR A 302 2.50 -8.04 1.75
N ILE A 303 1.98 -6.84 2.07
CA ILE A 303 2.76 -5.76 2.67
C ILE A 303 3.22 -6.12 4.09
N LEU A 304 2.32 -6.60 4.94
CA LEU A 304 2.62 -7.03 6.31
C LEU A 304 3.75 -8.07 6.35
N LEU A 305 3.74 -9.03 5.42
CA LEU A 305 4.74 -10.11 5.38
C LEU A 305 6.10 -9.69 4.81
N CYS A 306 6.20 -8.66 3.96
CA CYS A 306 7.45 -8.36 3.24
C CYS A 306 7.85 -6.88 3.14
N GLY A 307 7.15 -5.97 3.81
CA GLY A 307 7.41 -4.53 3.83
C GLY A 307 7.21 -3.80 2.50
N ARG A 308 6.73 -4.47 1.45
CA ARG A 308 6.71 -3.94 0.07
C ARG A 308 5.34 -4.09 -0.57
N ARG A 309 4.98 -3.16 -1.46
CA ARG A 309 3.74 -3.21 -2.27
C ARG A 309 3.84 -4.32 -3.34
N PRO A 310 2.79 -5.13 -3.58
CA PRO A 310 2.81 -6.18 -4.62
C PRO A 310 2.72 -5.65 -6.05
N PHE A 311 2.20 -4.42 -6.22
CA PHE A 311 2.06 -3.70 -7.48
C PHE A 311 2.50 -2.25 -7.23
N TRP A 312 3.38 -1.70 -8.06
CA TRP A 312 3.98 -0.39 -7.84
C TRP A 312 4.48 0.23 -9.14
N ASP A 313 4.24 1.54 -9.29
CA ASP A 313 4.76 2.43 -10.32
C ASP A 313 4.79 3.84 -9.72
N ARG A 314 5.51 4.78 -10.36
CA ARG A 314 5.53 6.20 -9.95
C ARG A 314 4.20 6.93 -10.17
N THR A 315 3.25 6.32 -10.89
CA THR A 315 1.97 6.93 -11.27
C THR A 315 0.79 5.99 -10.97
N GLU A 316 -0.36 6.57 -10.60
CA GLU A 316 -1.62 5.83 -10.40
C GLU A 316 -2.00 5.00 -11.64
N ASN A 317 -1.92 5.61 -12.82
CA ASN A 317 -2.14 4.94 -14.11
C ASN A 317 -1.11 3.81 -14.41
N GLY A 318 0.06 3.83 -13.78
CA GLY A 318 1.03 2.74 -13.82
C GLY A 318 0.67 1.61 -12.86
N ILE A 319 0.32 1.95 -11.61
CA ILE A 319 -0.16 0.99 -10.60
C ILE A 319 -1.37 0.22 -11.13
N PHE A 320 -2.30 0.90 -11.81
CA PHE A 320 -3.44 0.26 -12.47
C PHE A 320 -3.01 -0.71 -13.59
N LYS A 321 -1.96 -0.39 -14.37
CA LYS A 321 -1.41 -1.32 -15.38
C LYS A 321 -0.79 -2.54 -14.71
N GLU A 322 -0.07 -2.37 -13.60
CA GLU A 322 0.53 -3.47 -12.82
C GLU A 322 -0.55 -4.41 -12.25
N VAL A 323 -1.53 -3.86 -11.53
CA VAL A 323 -2.69 -4.58 -10.99
C VAL A 323 -3.43 -5.34 -12.10
N LEU A 324 -3.60 -4.75 -13.29
CA LEU A 324 -4.25 -5.42 -14.42
C LEU A 324 -3.37 -6.49 -15.08
N ARG A 325 -2.06 -6.29 -15.23
CA ARG A 325 -1.16 -7.13 -16.05
C ARG A 325 -0.34 -8.13 -15.24
N ASN A 326 0.46 -7.68 -14.28
CA ASN A 326 1.55 -8.47 -13.68
C ASN A 326 1.12 -9.30 -12.46
N LYS A 327 2.01 -10.16 -11.94
CA LYS A 327 1.79 -10.99 -10.74
C LYS A 327 2.73 -10.54 -9.61
N PRO A 328 2.36 -10.67 -8.32
CA PRO A 328 3.24 -10.32 -7.20
C PRO A 328 4.56 -11.13 -7.19
N ASP A 329 5.65 -10.52 -6.72
CA ASP A 329 7.02 -11.05 -6.87
C ASP A 329 7.50 -11.84 -5.64
N PHE A 330 6.94 -13.04 -5.45
CA PHE A 330 7.27 -13.98 -4.35
C PHE A 330 8.70 -14.59 -4.39
N ARG A 331 9.66 -13.95 -5.09
CA ARG A 331 11.06 -14.41 -5.22
C ARG A 331 12.05 -13.55 -4.43
N ARG A 332 11.76 -12.27 -4.20
CA ARG A 332 12.66 -11.36 -3.50
C ARG A 332 12.55 -11.56 -1.99
N LYS A 333 13.68 -11.43 -1.27
CA LYS A 333 13.73 -11.42 0.21
C LYS A 333 12.73 -10.39 0.78
N PRO A 334 11.98 -10.71 1.86
CA PRO A 334 12.00 -11.95 2.67
C PRO A 334 11.22 -13.16 2.11
N TRP A 335 10.63 -13.12 0.90
CA TRP A 335 9.81 -14.25 0.41
C TRP A 335 10.47 -15.64 0.41
N PRO A 336 11.79 -15.84 0.19
CA PRO A 336 12.38 -17.16 0.35
C PRO A 336 12.22 -17.76 1.75
N SER A 337 12.37 -16.99 2.84
CA SER A 337 12.25 -17.47 4.23
C SER A 337 10.80 -17.62 4.72
N ILE A 338 9.87 -16.79 4.25
CA ILE A 338 8.43 -16.87 4.57
C ILE A 338 7.85 -18.27 4.28
N SER A 339 6.95 -18.75 5.12
CA SER A 339 6.35 -20.09 5.04
C SER A 339 5.59 -20.34 3.74
N ASN A 340 5.58 -21.60 3.30
CA ASN A 340 4.77 -22.00 2.15
C ASN A 340 3.26 -21.84 2.41
N SER A 341 2.80 -21.89 3.67
CA SER A 341 1.40 -21.66 4.05
C SER A 341 0.99 -20.20 3.87
N ALA A 342 1.85 -19.25 4.24
CA ALA A 342 1.67 -17.82 3.97
C ALA A 342 1.68 -17.51 2.46
N LYS A 343 2.65 -18.07 1.72
CA LYS A 343 2.73 -17.94 0.25
C LYS A 343 1.48 -18.48 -0.45
N GLU A 344 1.01 -19.67 -0.05
CA GLU A 344 -0.24 -20.27 -0.51
C GLU A 344 -1.44 -19.35 -0.28
N PHE A 345 -1.57 -18.82 0.94
CA PHE A 345 -2.65 -17.94 1.34
C PHE A 345 -2.69 -16.65 0.49
N VAL A 346 -1.58 -15.91 0.42
CA VAL A 346 -1.51 -14.64 -0.32
C VAL A 346 -1.75 -14.85 -1.83
N LYS A 347 -1.28 -15.95 -2.42
CA LYS A 347 -1.60 -16.32 -3.81
C LYS A 347 -3.09 -16.53 -4.03
N LYS A 348 -3.80 -17.12 -3.06
CA LYS A 348 -5.26 -17.41 -3.11
C LYS A 348 -6.13 -16.16 -2.88
N LEU A 349 -5.61 -15.14 -2.19
CA LEU A 349 -6.26 -13.83 -2.08
C LEU A 349 -6.00 -12.95 -3.32
N LEU A 350 -4.78 -12.98 -3.88
CA LEU A 350 -4.37 -12.20 -5.05
C LEU A 350 -4.66 -12.88 -6.40
N VAL A 351 -5.75 -13.65 -6.48
CA VAL A 351 -6.26 -14.23 -7.74
C VAL A 351 -6.99 -13.15 -8.54
N LYS A 352 -6.64 -12.99 -9.83
CA LYS A 352 -7.19 -11.94 -10.70
C LYS A 352 -8.59 -12.21 -11.26
N ASP A 353 -9.04 -13.45 -11.25
CA ASP A 353 -10.45 -13.77 -11.44
C ASP A 353 -11.14 -13.78 -10.07
N PRO A 354 -12.07 -12.86 -9.77
CA PRO A 354 -12.79 -12.85 -8.50
C PRO A 354 -13.57 -14.15 -8.24
N ARG A 355 -13.91 -14.94 -9.28
CA ARG A 355 -14.62 -16.23 -9.13
C ARG A 355 -13.74 -17.37 -8.63
N ALA A 356 -12.42 -17.25 -8.80
CA ALA A 356 -11.42 -18.23 -8.36
C ALA A 356 -10.60 -17.74 -7.16
N ARG A 357 -10.90 -16.54 -6.67
CA ARG A 357 -10.42 -15.99 -5.40
C ARG A 357 -11.21 -16.60 -4.25
N LEU A 358 -10.59 -16.77 -3.08
CA LEU A 358 -11.33 -17.18 -1.88
C LEU A 358 -12.36 -16.10 -1.50
N THR A 359 -13.49 -16.51 -0.93
CA THR A 359 -14.35 -15.60 -0.15
C THR A 359 -13.71 -15.31 1.21
N ALA A 360 -14.16 -14.26 1.91
CA ALA A 360 -13.64 -13.93 3.24
C ALA A 360 -13.82 -15.11 4.24
N ALA A 361 -14.97 -15.78 4.19
CA ALA A 361 -15.25 -16.97 5.01
C ALA A 361 -14.33 -18.15 4.67
N GLN A 362 -14.07 -18.43 3.39
CA GLN A 362 -13.11 -19.47 2.97
C GLN A 362 -11.68 -19.12 3.37
N ALA A 363 -11.31 -17.84 3.32
CA ALA A 363 -10.01 -17.35 3.73
C ALA A 363 -9.80 -17.55 5.25
N LEU A 364 -10.80 -17.28 6.10
CA LEU A 364 -10.75 -17.54 7.55
C LEU A 364 -10.43 -19.01 7.89
N SER A 365 -10.90 -19.96 7.07
CA SER A 365 -10.60 -21.39 7.26
C SER A 365 -9.22 -21.83 6.75
N HIS A 366 -8.45 -20.96 6.10
CA HIS A 366 -7.16 -21.35 5.52
C HIS A 366 -6.14 -21.73 6.62
N PRO A 367 -5.37 -22.82 6.45
CA PRO A 367 -4.47 -23.33 7.50
C PRO A 367 -3.52 -22.29 8.10
N TRP A 368 -3.05 -21.32 7.33
CA TRP A 368 -2.21 -20.23 7.83
C TRP A 368 -2.92 -19.29 8.82
N VAL A 369 -4.13 -18.81 8.51
CA VAL A 369 -4.74 -17.66 9.22
C VAL A 369 -5.72 -18.07 10.33
N ARG A 370 -6.23 -19.30 10.29
CA ARG A 370 -7.19 -19.84 11.26
C ARG A 370 -6.65 -19.80 12.70
N GLU A 371 -7.54 -19.90 13.67
CA GLU A 371 -7.16 -20.14 15.07
C GLU A 371 -6.44 -21.50 15.19
N GLY A 372 -5.34 -21.57 15.95
CA GLY A 372 -4.45 -22.75 15.92
C GLY A 372 -3.88 -23.05 14.52
N GLY A 373 -3.67 -22.00 13.72
CA GLY A 373 -3.15 -22.08 12.36
C GLY A 373 -1.64 -22.35 12.28
N SER A 374 -1.17 -22.68 11.08
CA SER A 374 0.23 -22.95 10.75
C SER A 374 1.02 -21.66 10.43
N ALA A 375 0.68 -20.53 11.06
CA ALA A 375 1.46 -19.30 10.94
C ALA A 375 2.72 -19.44 11.80
N SER A 376 3.86 -19.05 11.26
CA SER A 376 5.14 -19.13 11.96
C SER A 376 5.18 -18.21 13.19
N GLU A 377 5.57 -18.74 14.35
CA GLU A 377 5.87 -17.94 15.55
C GLU A 377 7.28 -17.34 15.51
N ILE A 378 8.13 -17.85 14.62
CA ILE A 378 9.44 -17.27 14.32
C ILE A 378 9.21 -15.83 13.81
N PRO A 379 9.91 -14.81 14.34
CA PRO A 379 9.89 -13.45 13.81
C PRO A 379 10.19 -13.43 12.30
N LEU A 380 9.62 -12.48 11.57
CA LEU A 380 9.93 -12.32 10.15
C LEU A 380 11.38 -11.83 10.00
N ASP A 381 12.26 -12.78 9.62
CA ASP A 381 13.72 -12.70 9.40
C ASP A 381 14.29 -11.26 9.44
N ILE A 382 14.91 -10.93 10.57
CA ILE A 382 15.49 -9.62 10.87
C ILE A 382 16.50 -9.28 9.77
N SER A 383 16.27 -8.20 9.03
CA SER A 383 17.09 -7.83 7.87
C SER A 383 18.57 -7.73 8.22
N VAL A 384 18.91 -7.40 9.47
CA VAL A 384 20.28 -7.32 9.99
C VAL A 384 20.95 -8.70 10.04
N LEU A 385 20.38 -9.70 10.73
CA LEU A 385 20.97 -11.06 10.79
C LEU A 385 21.08 -11.69 9.39
N HIS A 386 20.11 -11.40 8.52
CA HIS A 386 20.19 -11.75 7.12
C HIS A 386 21.38 -11.08 6.40
N ASN A 387 21.54 -9.76 6.55
CA ASN A 387 22.60 -8.97 5.91
C ASN A 387 23.99 -9.38 6.44
N MET A 388 24.15 -9.62 7.74
CA MET A 388 25.35 -10.18 8.37
C MET A 388 25.75 -11.52 7.73
N ARG A 389 24.78 -12.42 7.49
CA ARG A 389 24.98 -13.68 6.75
C ARG A 389 25.31 -13.50 5.26
N GLN A 390 25.11 -12.31 4.68
CA GLN A 390 25.62 -11.95 3.35
C GLN A 390 26.99 -11.26 3.42
N PHE A 391 27.31 -10.54 4.51
CA PHE A 391 28.56 -9.80 4.70
C PHE A 391 29.80 -10.71 4.61
N VAL A 392 29.70 -11.94 5.13
CA VAL A 392 30.70 -13.02 4.98
C VAL A 392 30.98 -13.38 3.51
N LYS A 393 30.02 -13.15 2.63
CA LYS A 393 30.10 -13.44 1.18
C LYS A 393 30.47 -12.21 0.35
N TYR A 394 30.61 -11.05 0.98
CA TYR A 394 31.09 -9.86 0.31
C TYR A 394 32.61 -9.89 0.26
N SER A 395 33.12 -9.40 -0.86
CA SER A 395 34.51 -9.04 -1.04
C SER A 395 35.00 -8.05 0.01
N ARG A 396 36.30 -8.05 0.27
CA ARG A 396 36.95 -7.08 1.16
C ARG A 396 36.64 -5.62 0.75
N MET A 397 36.68 -5.29 -0.55
CA MET A 397 36.43 -3.92 -1.01
C MET A 397 35.01 -3.45 -0.65
N LYS A 398 34.00 -4.33 -0.85
CA LYS A 398 32.62 -4.08 -0.45
C LYS A 398 32.46 -3.98 1.07
N GLN A 399 33.15 -4.80 1.85
CA GLN A 399 33.14 -4.72 3.31
C GLN A 399 33.75 -3.39 3.80
N PHE A 400 34.88 -2.95 3.24
CA PHE A 400 35.49 -1.65 3.55
C PHE A 400 34.56 -0.48 3.18
N ALA A 401 33.96 -0.50 1.99
CA ALA A 401 33.01 0.53 1.57
C ALA A 401 31.79 0.62 2.51
N LEU A 402 31.27 -0.52 2.98
CA LEU A 402 30.16 -0.57 3.94
C LEU A 402 30.57 -0.07 5.34
N ARG A 403 31.81 -0.32 5.81
CA ARG A 403 32.36 0.23 7.07
C ARG A 403 32.52 1.75 7.01
N ALA A 404 33.01 2.28 5.88
CA ALA A 404 33.12 3.72 5.66
C ALA A 404 31.74 4.41 5.60
N LEU A 405 30.74 3.73 5.03
CA LEU A 405 29.34 4.17 4.98
C LEU A 405 28.67 4.13 6.35
N ALA A 406 28.83 3.05 7.11
CA ALA A 406 28.32 2.91 8.48
C ALA A 406 28.79 4.05 9.38
N SER A 407 30.10 4.31 9.38
CA SER A 407 30.73 5.40 10.14
C SER A 407 30.49 6.80 9.53
N ALA A 408 29.66 6.94 8.49
CA ALA A 408 29.25 8.22 7.91
C ALA A 408 27.75 8.55 8.15
N LEU A 409 27.01 7.66 8.82
CA LEU A 409 25.65 7.89 9.31
C LEU A 409 25.67 8.65 10.65
N ASN A 410 24.54 9.28 11.00
CA ASN A 410 24.35 9.95 12.30
C ASN A 410 23.55 9.10 13.30
N GLU A 411 23.54 9.47 14.58
CA GLU A 411 22.81 8.74 15.65
C GLU A 411 21.30 8.58 15.37
N GLU A 412 20.66 9.51 14.64
CA GLU A 412 19.25 9.39 14.26
C GLU A 412 19.01 8.29 13.21
N GLU A 413 19.96 8.09 12.29
CA GLU A 413 19.96 7.00 11.30
C GLU A 413 20.36 5.65 11.90
N LEU A 414 21.16 5.70 12.97
CA LEU A 414 21.66 4.52 13.67
C LEU A 414 20.73 4.05 14.80
N ALA A 415 19.76 4.86 15.23
CA ALA A 415 18.82 4.53 16.32
C ALA A 415 18.11 3.17 16.13
N ASP A 416 17.54 2.91 14.94
CA ASP A 416 16.89 1.64 14.62
C ASP A 416 17.86 0.44 14.65
N LEU A 417 19.14 0.66 14.33
CA LEU A 417 20.19 -0.34 14.42
C LEU A 417 20.73 -0.48 15.85
N ARG A 418 20.66 0.58 16.66
CA ARG A 418 21.09 0.58 18.06
C ARG A 418 20.13 -0.20 18.94
N ASP A 419 18.83 0.03 18.81
CA ASP A 419 17.78 -0.80 19.43
C ASP A 419 17.93 -2.30 19.05
N GLN A 420 18.51 -2.62 17.88
CA GLN A 420 18.81 -3.99 17.45
C GLN A 420 20.16 -4.54 17.96
N PHE A 421 21.17 -3.69 18.17
CA PHE A 421 22.44 -4.06 18.78
C PHE A 421 22.26 -4.37 20.27
N ASP A 422 21.63 -3.44 21.00
CA ASP A 422 21.29 -3.55 22.43
C ASP A 422 20.28 -4.69 22.74
N ALA A 423 19.72 -5.33 21.71
CA ALA A 423 18.87 -6.53 21.82
C ALA A 423 19.64 -7.85 21.60
N ILE A 424 20.91 -7.77 21.17
CA ILE A 424 21.83 -8.90 20.99
C ILE A 424 22.94 -8.86 22.05
N ASP A 425 23.44 -7.66 22.39
CA ASP A 425 24.24 -7.37 23.58
C ASP A 425 23.37 -7.53 24.84
N VAL A 426 23.38 -8.73 25.43
CA VAL A 426 22.53 -9.11 26.58
C VAL A 426 23.18 -8.71 27.90
N ASP A 427 24.51 -8.73 27.98
CA ASP A 427 25.24 -8.33 29.19
C ASP A 427 25.48 -6.80 29.30
N LYS A 428 25.29 -6.06 28.21
CA LYS A 428 25.45 -4.61 28.06
C LYS A 428 26.90 -4.15 28.17
N SER A 429 27.82 -4.97 27.68
CA SER A 429 29.25 -4.65 27.53
C SER A 429 29.52 -3.57 26.48
N GLY A 430 28.58 -3.34 25.55
CA GLY A 430 28.77 -2.47 24.38
C GLY A 430 29.41 -3.18 23.18
N THR A 431 29.52 -4.51 23.24
CA THR A 431 30.19 -5.37 22.25
C THR A 431 29.47 -6.71 22.17
N ILE A 432 29.09 -7.18 20.97
CA ILE A 432 28.43 -8.48 20.84
C ILE A 432 29.47 -9.59 20.87
N SER A 433 29.39 -10.49 21.85
CA SER A 433 30.25 -11.67 21.93
C SER A 433 29.85 -12.79 20.96
N LEU A 434 30.78 -13.72 20.68
CA LEU A 434 30.49 -14.93 19.89
C LEU A 434 29.34 -15.76 20.48
N GLU A 435 29.14 -15.76 21.80
CA GLU A 435 28.09 -16.56 22.45
C GLU A 435 26.72 -15.87 22.40
N GLU A 436 26.68 -14.54 22.44
CA GLU A 436 25.46 -13.77 22.18
C GLU A 436 25.06 -13.84 20.70
N MET A 437 26.04 -13.73 19.79
CA MET A 437 25.84 -13.96 18.36
C MET A 437 25.31 -15.36 18.08
N ARG A 438 25.82 -16.39 18.79
CA ARG A 438 25.22 -17.74 18.80
C ARG A 438 23.78 -17.71 19.27
N GLN A 439 23.49 -17.09 20.42
CA GLN A 439 22.14 -17.10 21.00
C GLN A 439 21.12 -16.35 20.14
N ALA A 440 21.52 -15.28 19.44
CA ALA A 440 20.69 -14.59 18.45
C ALA A 440 20.42 -15.50 17.23
N LEU A 441 21.48 -16.05 16.61
CA LEU A 441 21.37 -16.90 15.42
C LEU A 441 20.80 -18.30 15.70
N ALA A 442 20.76 -18.75 16.95
CA ALA A 442 20.12 -20.01 17.36
C ALA A 442 18.61 -19.87 17.61
N LYS A 443 18.12 -18.65 17.85
CA LYS A 443 16.68 -18.33 17.93
C LYS A 443 16.06 -18.23 16.52
N ASP A 444 16.86 -17.97 15.48
CA ASP A 444 16.50 -17.93 14.05
C ASP A 444 16.30 -19.34 13.42
N LEU A 445 15.27 -20.06 13.87
CA LEU A 445 14.84 -21.33 13.27
C LEU A 445 13.96 -21.05 12.03
N PRO A 446 14.04 -21.84 10.94
CA PRO A 446 14.22 -23.29 10.95
C PRO A 446 15.65 -23.78 10.67
N TRP A 447 16.65 -22.91 10.57
CA TRP A 447 18.01 -23.28 10.21
C TRP A 447 18.99 -23.09 11.38
N ARG A 448 19.04 -24.05 12.31
CA ARG A 448 20.09 -24.08 13.35
C ARG A 448 21.47 -24.12 12.66
N LEU A 449 22.17 -22.97 12.63
CA LEU A 449 23.50 -22.87 12.05
C LEU A 449 24.45 -23.85 12.76
N LYS A 450 25.33 -24.49 11.99
CA LYS A 450 26.45 -25.26 12.55
C LYS A 450 27.46 -24.28 13.12
N ASP A 451 28.02 -24.55 14.30
CA ASP A 451 28.90 -23.65 15.05
C ASP A 451 29.94 -22.89 14.23
N TYR A 452 30.66 -23.59 13.34
CA TYR A 452 31.69 -22.99 12.50
C TYR A 452 31.15 -21.85 11.60
N ARG A 453 29.87 -21.87 11.21
CA ARG A 453 29.23 -20.80 10.44
C ARG A 453 28.92 -19.55 11.27
N VAL A 454 28.79 -19.67 12.59
CA VAL A 454 28.66 -18.49 13.48
C VAL A 454 30.03 -17.86 13.68
N VAL A 455 31.08 -18.68 13.85
CA VAL A 455 32.47 -18.22 13.90
C VAL A 455 32.87 -17.50 12.59
N GLU A 456 32.53 -18.06 11.42
CA GLU A 456 32.72 -17.39 10.11
C GLU A 456 31.98 -16.04 10.00
N ILE A 457 30.85 -15.86 10.68
CA ILE A 457 30.10 -14.58 10.67
C ILE A 457 30.82 -13.55 11.53
N VAL A 458 31.18 -13.90 12.77
CA VAL A 458 31.93 -13.00 13.66
C VAL A 458 33.24 -12.59 13.01
N GLN A 459 34.07 -13.55 12.56
CA GLN A 459 35.38 -13.31 11.93
C GLN A 459 35.35 -12.54 10.59
N ALA A 460 34.18 -12.30 10.00
CA ALA A 460 34.04 -11.46 8.81
C ALA A 460 33.60 -10.02 9.15
N ILE A 461 32.93 -9.84 10.29
CA ILE A 461 32.38 -8.57 10.79
C ILE A 461 33.42 -7.88 11.67
N ASP A 462 34.00 -8.64 12.61
CA ASP A 462 35.23 -8.34 13.33
C ASP A 462 36.33 -7.91 12.34
N SER A 463 36.75 -6.66 12.47
CA SER A 463 37.73 -5.97 11.62
C SER A 463 39.07 -5.79 12.32
N ASN A 464 39.03 -5.69 13.65
CA ASN A 464 40.18 -5.40 14.50
C ASN A 464 40.88 -6.69 15.01
N THR A 465 40.21 -7.85 14.87
CA THR A 465 40.57 -9.21 15.29
C THR A 465 40.62 -9.45 16.80
N ASP A 466 39.80 -8.72 17.59
CA ASP A 466 39.65 -8.92 19.04
C ASP A 466 38.67 -10.06 19.42
N GLY A 467 37.86 -10.55 18.47
CA GLY A 467 36.92 -11.65 18.66
C GLY A 467 35.51 -11.25 19.13
N LEU A 468 35.23 -9.95 19.22
CA LEU A 468 33.92 -9.36 19.49
C LEU A 468 33.37 -8.70 18.20
N VAL A 469 32.24 -8.01 18.31
CA VAL A 469 31.69 -7.15 17.26
C VAL A 469 31.25 -5.83 17.89
N ASP A 470 31.88 -4.72 17.50
CA ASP A 470 31.48 -3.39 17.96
C ASP A 470 30.24 -2.84 17.21
N PHE A 471 29.66 -1.75 17.69
CA PHE A 471 28.45 -1.16 17.10
C PHE A 471 28.65 -0.69 15.65
N THR A 472 29.82 -0.14 15.30
CA THR A 472 30.18 0.31 13.95
C THR A 472 30.28 -0.89 12.99
N GLU A 473 30.87 -1.98 13.46
CA GLU A 473 31.02 -3.23 12.69
C GLU A 473 29.67 -3.93 12.49
N PHE A 474 28.85 -3.97 13.54
CA PHE A 474 27.46 -4.42 13.47
C PHE A 474 26.69 -3.61 12.42
N VAL A 475 26.74 -2.28 12.47
CA VAL A 475 26.08 -1.39 11.50
C VAL A 475 26.60 -1.67 10.09
N ALA A 476 27.92 -1.82 9.88
CA ALA A 476 28.49 -2.13 8.57
C ALA A 476 27.98 -3.45 7.98
N ALA A 477 27.71 -4.46 8.82
CA ALA A 477 27.12 -5.73 8.43
C ALA A 477 25.59 -5.72 8.32
N ALA A 478 24.92 -4.76 8.99
CA ALA A 478 23.48 -4.61 9.06
C ALA A 478 22.88 -3.73 7.94
N ILE A 479 23.60 -2.67 7.55
CA ILE A 479 23.13 -1.52 6.77
C ILE A 479 22.44 -1.87 5.45
N HIS A 480 21.21 -1.40 5.27
CA HIS A 480 20.42 -1.67 4.07
C HIS A 480 20.48 -0.49 3.08
N VAL A 481 21.59 -0.40 2.32
CA VAL A 481 21.91 0.66 1.35
C VAL A 481 20.73 1.13 0.48
N TYR A 482 19.88 0.20 0.01
CA TYR A 482 18.71 0.52 -0.81
C TYR A 482 17.64 1.36 -0.08
N GLN A 483 17.47 1.21 1.24
CA GLN A 483 16.51 2.00 2.02
C GLN A 483 16.99 3.44 2.20
N LEU A 484 18.30 3.64 2.39
CA LEU A 484 18.93 4.97 2.43
C LEU A 484 18.73 5.71 1.09
N GLU A 485 18.90 5.02 -0.04
CA GLU A 485 18.72 5.59 -1.38
C GLU A 485 17.25 5.87 -1.75
N GLU A 486 16.28 5.05 -1.33
CA GLU A 486 14.86 5.31 -1.62
C GLU A 486 14.22 6.38 -0.72
N HIS A 487 14.67 6.53 0.53
CA HIS A 487 14.01 7.42 1.50
C HIS A 487 14.42 8.89 1.35
N ASP A 488 15.70 9.18 1.14
CA ASP A 488 16.20 10.53 0.88
C ASP A 488 17.41 10.50 -0.07
N ASN A 489 17.16 10.84 -1.34
CA ASN A 489 18.16 10.86 -2.40
C ASN A 489 19.24 11.94 -2.20
N GLU A 490 18.95 13.03 -1.47
CA GLU A 490 19.95 14.07 -1.20
C GLU A 490 20.81 13.73 0.02
N LYS A 491 20.20 13.18 1.07
CA LYS A 491 20.95 12.61 2.21
C LYS A 491 21.81 11.43 1.79
N TRP A 492 21.31 10.54 0.92
CA TRP A 492 22.09 9.45 0.31
C TRP A 492 23.32 9.98 -0.45
N ARG A 493 23.21 11.07 -1.21
CA ARG A 493 24.37 11.70 -1.87
C ARG A 493 25.41 12.14 -0.85
N GLN A 494 24.98 12.83 0.22
CA GLN A 494 25.87 13.35 1.27
C GLN A 494 26.57 12.22 2.02
N VAL A 495 25.84 11.22 2.52
CA VAL A 495 26.41 10.08 3.26
C VAL A 495 27.32 9.22 2.38
N SER A 496 26.95 8.96 1.12
CA SER A 496 27.82 8.23 0.19
C SER A 496 29.02 9.04 -0.32
N GLN A 497 28.99 10.38 -0.22
CA GLN A 497 30.16 11.24 -0.41
C GLN A 497 31.07 11.17 0.82
N ALA A 498 30.55 11.38 2.03
CA ALA A 498 31.31 11.30 3.27
C ALA A 498 31.93 9.91 3.55
N ALA A 499 31.38 8.86 2.93
CA ALA A 499 31.97 7.52 2.91
C ALA A 499 33.08 7.34 1.87
N PHE A 500 33.08 8.14 0.80
CA PHE A 500 34.09 8.16 -0.26
C PHE A 500 35.29 9.03 0.13
N ASP A 501 35.03 10.24 0.66
CA ASP A 501 35.99 11.20 1.24
C ASP A 501 36.84 10.67 2.42
N LYS A 502 36.63 9.41 2.83
CA LYS A 502 37.46 8.68 3.80
C LYS A 502 38.61 7.91 3.15
N PHE A 503 38.40 7.49 1.90
CA PHE A 503 39.39 6.84 1.05
C PHE A 503 40.08 7.86 0.14
N ASP A 504 39.33 8.79 -0.43
CA ASP A 504 39.85 9.93 -1.20
C ASP A 504 40.41 10.98 -0.22
N VAL A 505 41.72 10.98 -0.03
CA VAL A 505 42.46 11.78 0.95
C VAL A 505 42.95 13.10 0.35
N ASP A 506 43.38 13.10 -0.92
CA ASP A 506 43.85 14.32 -1.60
C ASP A 506 42.73 15.14 -2.27
N LYS A 507 41.54 14.54 -2.43
CA LYS A 507 40.32 15.12 -3.01
C LYS A 507 40.37 15.34 -4.51
N ASP A 508 41.11 14.50 -5.26
CA ASP A 508 41.05 14.48 -6.73
C ASP A 508 39.75 13.86 -7.29
N GLY A 509 38.94 13.19 -6.45
CA GLY A 509 37.65 12.61 -6.81
C GLY A 509 37.68 11.12 -7.13
N PHE A 510 38.82 10.46 -6.92
CA PHE A 510 39.06 9.04 -7.18
C PHE A 510 39.80 8.39 -6.00
N ILE A 511 39.53 7.11 -5.72
CA ILE A 511 40.32 6.34 -4.75
C ILE A 511 41.50 5.68 -5.47
N THR A 512 42.73 6.03 -5.09
CA THR A 512 43.95 5.42 -5.66
C THR A 512 44.31 4.08 -5.00
N PRO A 513 45.16 3.24 -5.64
CA PRO A 513 45.71 2.04 -5.01
C PRO A 513 46.51 2.35 -3.73
N GLU A 514 47.13 3.52 -3.65
CA GLU A 514 47.97 3.98 -2.55
C GLU A 514 47.14 4.39 -1.34
N GLU A 515 46.08 5.17 -1.55
CA GLU A 515 45.11 5.51 -0.50
C GLU A 515 44.32 4.28 -0.03
N LEU A 516 43.99 3.37 -0.95
CA LEU A 516 43.32 2.13 -0.58
C LEU A 516 44.21 1.25 0.31
N LYS A 517 45.53 1.18 0.07
CA LYS A 517 46.49 0.55 1.00
C LYS A 517 46.54 1.28 2.35
N LEU A 518 46.57 2.61 2.33
CA LEU A 518 46.64 3.46 3.53
C LEU A 518 45.41 3.26 4.44
N HIS A 519 44.20 3.27 3.87
CA HIS A 519 42.96 3.13 4.63
C HIS A 519 42.67 1.69 5.07
N THR A 520 43.09 0.67 4.29
CA THR A 520 42.81 -0.74 4.62
C THR A 520 43.90 -1.43 5.45
N GLY A 521 45.08 -0.82 5.60
CA GLY A 521 46.23 -1.40 6.33
C GLY A 521 46.82 -2.67 5.68
N LEU A 522 46.41 -3.02 4.46
CA LEU A 522 46.77 -4.27 3.80
C LEU A 522 48.23 -4.27 3.36
N LYS A 523 49.04 -5.17 3.96
CA LYS A 523 50.46 -5.39 3.63
C LYS A 523 50.70 -6.20 2.34
N GLY A 524 49.79 -6.13 1.37
CA GLY A 524 49.80 -6.95 0.15
C GLY A 524 49.23 -6.22 -1.06
N SER A 525 49.01 -6.96 -2.15
CA SER A 525 48.39 -6.41 -3.36
C SER A 525 46.96 -5.94 -3.09
N VAL A 526 46.57 -4.84 -3.72
CA VAL A 526 45.19 -4.33 -3.74
C VAL A 526 44.53 -4.47 -5.11
N GLU A 527 45.23 -5.02 -6.11
CA GLU A 527 44.65 -5.28 -7.44
C GLU A 527 43.30 -6.02 -7.38
N PRO A 528 43.09 -7.07 -6.54
CA PRO A 528 41.80 -7.76 -6.42
C PRO A 528 40.68 -6.95 -5.73
N LEU A 529 40.99 -5.78 -5.16
CA LEU A 529 40.00 -4.83 -4.65
C LEU A 529 39.57 -3.85 -5.76
N LEU A 530 40.54 -3.40 -6.55
CA LEU A 530 40.34 -2.53 -7.69
C LEU A 530 39.53 -3.26 -8.77
N GLU A 531 39.92 -4.47 -9.19
CA GLU A 531 39.25 -5.28 -10.24
C GLU A 531 37.74 -5.55 -10.02
N GLU A 532 37.23 -5.38 -8.80
CA GLU A 532 35.80 -5.51 -8.48
C GLU A 532 35.04 -4.17 -8.58
N ALA A 533 35.71 -3.08 -8.22
CA ALA A 533 35.11 -1.75 -8.05
C ALA A 533 35.28 -0.89 -9.32
N ASP A 534 36.46 -0.92 -9.92
CA ASP A 534 36.81 -0.35 -11.22
C ASP A 534 36.09 -1.14 -12.35
N VAL A 535 35.43 -0.44 -13.28
CA VAL A 535 34.77 -1.05 -14.46
C VAL A 535 35.23 -0.49 -15.80
N ASP A 536 35.67 0.76 -15.89
CA ASP A 536 36.24 1.28 -17.14
C ASP A 536 37.75 1.02 -17.29
N ARG A 537 38.39 0.55 -16.21
CA ARG A 537 39.78 0.08 -16.10
C ARG A 537 40.81 1.19 -16.17
N ASP A 538 40.51 2.33 -15.53
CA ASP A 538 41.46 3.44 -15.38
C ASP A 538 42.51 3.21 -14.28
N GLY A 539 42.31 2.20 -13.39
CA GLY A 539 43.23 1.85 -12.30
C GLY A 539 42.97 2.57 -10.97
N LYS A 540 41.92 3.38 -10.89
CA LYS A 540 41.38 4.00 -9.67
C LYS A 540 39.94 3.51 -9.42
N ILE A 541 39.22 4.15 -8.49
CA ILE A 541 37.78 3.94 -8.30
C ILE A 541 37.09 5.30 -8.19
N SER A 542 36.20 5.63 -9.13
CA SER A 542 35.41 6.85 -9.07
C SER A 542 34.26 6.77 -8.05
N LEU A 543 33.77 7.92 -7.61
CA LEU A 543 32.56 8.04 -6.76
C LEU A 543 31.32 7.35 -7.36
N ALA A 544 31.19 7.33 -8.69
CA ALA A 544 30.09 6.67 -9.38
C ALA A 544 30.16 5.13 -9.21
N GLU A 545 31.37 4.59 -9.24
CA GLU A 545 31.66 3.17 -9.08
C GLU A 545 31.62 2.72 -7.62
N PHE A 546 32.08 3.56 -6.69
CA PHE A 546 31.91 3.33 -5.26
C PHE A 546 30.41 3.25 -4.88
N ARG A 547 29.59 4.20 -5.36
CA ARG A 547 28.12 4.15 -5.21
C ARG A 547 27.51 2.91 -5.87
N ARG A 548 28.04 2.46 -7.03
CA ARG A 548 27.63 1.22 -7.70
C ARG A 548 27.98 -0.02 -6.85
N LEU A 549 29.17 -0.10 -6.30
CA LEU A 549 29.64 -1.18 -5.42
C LEU A 549 28.72 -1.30 -4.19
N LEU A 550 28.45 -0.18 -3.51
CA LEU A 550 27.51 -0.11 -2.38
C LEU A 550 26.11 -0.61 -2.76
N ARG A 551 25.55 -0.17 -3.90
CA ARG A 551 24.25 -0.67 -4.38
C ARG A 551 24.24 -2.19 -4.59
N THR A 552 25.33 -2.80 -5.08
CA THR A 552 25.37 -4.27 -5.24
C THR A 552 25.26 -5.04 -3.93
N ALA A 553 25.63 -4.45 -2.78
CA ALA A 553 25.43 -5.07 -1.47
C ALA A 553 23.94 -5.29 -1.14
N SER A 554 23.03 -4.44 -1.60
CA SER A 554 21.58 -4.66 -1.42
C SER A 554 20.93 -5.55 -2.50
N ILE A 555 21.64 -5.92 -3.57
CA ILE A 555 21.07 -6.60 -4.76
C ILE A 555 21.73 -7.98 -4.97
N GLY A 556 21.81 -8.76 -3.90
CA GLY A 556 22.33 -10.14 -3.92
C GLY A 556 21.41 -11.17 -4.57
N SER A 557 21.10 -11.05 -5.87
CA SER A 557 20.85 -12.13 -6.86
C SER A 557 20.19 -11.63 -8.15
N LYS A 558 21.00 -11.19 -9.13
CA LYS A 558 20.64 -11.22 -10.57
C LYS A 558 21.86 -11.56 -11.43
N ASN A 559 21.77 -12.68 -12.13
CA ASN A 559 22.46 -13.05 -13.37
C ASN A 559 23.93 -12.59 -13.56
N LEU A 560 24.89 -13.40 -13.08
CA LEU A 560 26.22 -13.52 -13.71
C LEU A 560 26.21 -14.65 -14.77
N HIS A 561 25.23 -14.62 -15.66
CA HIS A 561 25.07 -15.51 -16.81
C HIS A 561 24.33 -14.74 -17.92
N GLY A 562 24.96 -14.55 -19.08
CA GLY A 562 24.29 -13.97 -20.26
C GLY A 562 25.02 -12.84 -21.01
N SER A 563 26.30 -13.01 -21.36
CA SER A 563 27.01 -12.13 -22.31
C SER A 563 27.77 -12.91 -23.39
N SER A 564 27.11 -13.91 -23.98
CA SER A 564 27.61 -14.61 -25.17
C SER A 564 27.38 -13.80 -26.44
N SER A 565 28.44 -13.21 -27.03
CA SER A 565 28.48 -12.85 -28.45
C SER A 565 29.90 -12.65 -28.98
N GLN A 566 30.32 -13.61 -29.83
CA GLN A 566 31.18 -13.44 -31.02
C GLN A 566 32.46 -12.60 -30.91
N HIS A 567 33.62 -13.25 -30.96
CA HIS A 567 34.58 -13.25 -32.10
C HIS A 567 35.70 -14.27 -31.78
N GLY A 568 36.29 -15.00 -32.73
CA GLY A 568 35.96 -15.12 -34.14
C GLY A 568 36.56 -16.41 -34.74
N SER A 569 36.17 -16.77 -35.95
CA SER A 569 36.69 -17.95 -36.66
C SER A 569 38.05 -17.67 -37.28
N HIS A 570 39.10 -18.43 -36.92
CA HIS A 570 40.31 -18.52 -37.75
C HIS A 570 40.89 -19.94 -37.80
N LYS A 571 41.50 -20.24 -38.95
CA LYS A 571 41.95 -21.57 -39.37
C LYS A 571 43.23 -21.98 -38.64
N SER A 572 43.35 -23.28 -38.32
CA SER A 572 44.37 -24.18 -38.87
C SER A 572 43.87 -25.62 -38.74
#